data_AF-A0AB34JC47-F1
#
_entry.id   AF-A0AB34JC47-F1
#
_cell.length_a   1.000
_cell.length_b   1.000
_cell.length_c   1.000
_cell.angle_alpha   90.00
_cell.angle_beta   90.00
_cell.angle_gamma   90.00
#
_symmetry.space_group_name_H-M   'P 1'
#
loop_
_entity.id
_entity.type
_entity.pdbx_description
1 polymer ?
#
loop_
_entity_poly.entity_id
_entity_poly.type
_entity_poly.pdbx_seq_one_letter_code
_entity_poly.pdbx_strand_id
1 'polypeptide(L)'
;MLFVVLLRLLSAHRGLPTSACAAPAAPRGCVRGSAAMRLGEGGQGAVGGALLGALLGGPFGAVWGAQLGGALGSAKAKERANEARLERLGLSRDLREKAAACAADLAEAEEGRQLARTALESAQRVERNLAESASESYAAAQAALSQGDEAAAREHLLKRYETNTRLSAARISSLEAAERVATMESAVQSLSEQAMQMEQLLRRAVASKSATLASQDLEDPLLRKFRELEGL
;
A
#
# COMPACT_ATOMS: atom_id res chain seq x y z
N MET A 1 -16.93 5.54 11.35
CA MET A 1 -16.19 4.27 11.46
C MET A 1 -16.67 3.15 10.52
N LEU A 2 -17.96 3.07 10.13
CA LEU A 2 -18.42 2.07 9.14
C LEU A 2 -17.77 2.18 7.74
N PHE A 3 -17.34 3.39 7.33
CA PHE A 3 -16.80 3.63 6.00
C PHE A 3 -15.35 3.14 5.81
N VAL A 4 -14.55 3.17 6.89
CA VAL A 4 -13.18 2.61 6.92
C VAL A 4 -13.21 1.07 6.79
N VAL A 5 -14.25 0.44 7.32
CA VAL A 5 -14.48 -1.01 7.16
C VAL A 5 -14.91 -1.34 5.73
N LEU A 6 -15.74 -0.50 5.11
CA LEU A 6 -16.14 -0.66 3.71
C LEU A 6 -14.99 -0.44 2.72
N LEU A 7 -14.10 0.53 2.98
CA LEU A 7 -12.88 0.74 2.19
C LEU A 7 -11.85 -0.39 2.39
N ARG A 8 -11.71 -0.94 3.61
CA ARG A 8 -10.86 -2.12 3.86
C ARG A 8 -11.36 -3.38 3.15
N LEU A 9 -12.69 -3.53 2.99
CA LEU A 9 -13.30 -4.62 2.20
C LEU A 9 -13.10 -4.45 0.69
N LEU A 10 -12.93 -3.21 0.20
CA LEU A 10 -12.63 -2.91 -1.20
C LEU A 10 -11.13 -2.97 -1.53
N SER A 11 -10.25 -2.64 -0.58
CA SER A 11 -8.79 -2.78 -0.74
C SER A 11 -8.27 -4.21 -0.59
N ALA A 12 -9.05 -5.14 -0.05
CA ALA A 12 -8.68 -6.56 0.06
C ALA A 12 -8.61 -7.31 -1.29
N HIS A 13 -8.85 -6.63 -2.42
CA HIS A 13 -9.05 -7.27 -3.73
C HIS A 13 -8.00 -6.94 -4.81
N ARG A 14 -6.92 -6.23 -4.48
CA ARG A 14 -5.81 -5.96 -5.43
C ARG A 14 -4.45 -6.15 -4.76
N GLY A 15 -3.91 -7.36 -4.88
CA GLY A 15 -2.49 -7.61 -4.63
C GLY A 15 -1.68 -7.14 -5.84
N LEU A 16 -0.71 -6.26 -5.62
CA LEU A 16 0.39 -6.00 -6.54
C LEU A 16 1.74 -6.25 -5.84
N PRO A 17 2.74 -6.69 -6.61
CA PRO A 17 3.94 -7.33 -6.10
C PRO A 17 5.00 -6.34 -5.61
N THR A 18 5.69 -6.75 -4.56
CA THR A 18 6.94 -6.17 -4.04
C THR A 18 8.01 -6.14 -5.12
N SER A 19 8.42 -4.94 -5.55
CA SER A 19 9.62 -4.73 -6.35
C SER A 19 10.79 -4.39 -5.42
N ALA A 20 11.80 -5.26 -5.43
CA ALA A 20 13.03 -5.12 -4.68
C ALA A 20 13.96 -4.09 -5.34
N CYS A 21 14.37 -3.06 -4.59
CA CYS A 21 15.54 -2.26 -4.92
C CYS A 21 16.78 -2.88 -4.28
N ALA A 22 17.60 -3.55 -5.09
CA ALA A 22 19.00 -3.86 -4.77
C ALA A 22 19.91 -3.18 -5.80
N ALA A 23 20.91 -2.46 -5.30
CA ALA A 23 21.96 -1.78 -6.06
C ALA A 23 23.13 -2.76 -6.41
N PRO A 24 24.28 -2.34 -6.98
CA PRO A 24 24.68 -2.67 -8.36
C PRO A 24 25.97 -3.52 -8.50
N ALA A 25 26.21 -4.07 -9.71
CA ALA A 25 27.49 -4.12 -10.45
C ALA A 25 27.71 -5.41 -11.30
N ALA A 26 27.62 -5.27 -12.65
CA ALA A 26 28.40 -5.87 -13.76
C ALA A 26 28.74 -7.41 -13.84
N PRO A 27 29.31 -7.93 -14.96
CA PRO A 27 28.70 -8.05 -16.29
C PRO A 27 28.78 -9.48 -16.92
N ARG A 28 28.02 -9.66 -18.03
CA ARG A 28 28.16 -10.63 -19.15
C ARG A 28 27.89 -12.13 -18.94
N GLY A 29 26.89 -12.62 -19.69
CA GLY A 29 26.74 -14.01 -20.11
C GLY A 29 25.51 -14.21 -21.00
N CYS A 30 25.69 -14.36 -22.32
CA CYS A 30 24.65 -14.75 -23.27
C CYS A 30 24.29 -16.23 -23.10
N VAL A 31 23.01 -16.59 -23.04
CA VAL A 31 22.50 -17.86 -23.60
C VAL A 31 21.09 -17.65 -24.19
N ARG A 32 20.97 -17.97 -25.48
CA ARG A 32 19.73 -18.15 -26.26
C ARG A 32 18.92 -19.32 -25.73
N GLY A 33 17.60 -19.17 -25.67
CA GLY A 33 16.67 -20.29 -25.54
C GLY A 33 15.30 -19.92 -26.09
N SER A 34 15.08 -20.16 -27.37
CA SER A 34 13.76 -20.13 -28.00
C SER A 34 12.93 -21.31 -27.49
N ALA A 35 11.71 -21.05 -27.01
CA ALA A 35 10.66 -22.05 -26.93
C ALA A 35 9.32 -21.39 -27.29
N ALA A 36 9.06 -21.35 -28.60
CA ALA A 36 7.71 -21.24 -29.12
C ALA A 36 6.99 -22.56 -28.82
N MET A 37 5.94 -22.51 -27.99
CA MET A 37 4.94 -23.57 -27.96
C MET A 37 3.61 -23.03 -28.47
N ARG A 38 3.08 -23.77 -29.45
CA ARG A 38 1.83 -23.56 -30.16
C ARG A 38 0.65 -23.56 -29.18
N LEU A 39 -0.18 -22.53 -29.24
CA LEU A 39 -1.53 -22.55 -28.68
C LEU A 39 -2.46 -23.17 -29.72
N GLY A 40 -2.91 -24.39 -29.43
CA GLY A 40 -4.01 -25.03 -30.13
C GLY A 40 -5.34 -24.39 -29.73
N GLU A 41 -6.19 -24.18 -30.72
CA GLU A 41 -7.60 -23.84 -30.58
C GLU A 41 -8.35 -24.85 -29.71
N GLY A 42 -9.22 -24.33 -28.84
CA GLY A 42 -10.27 -25.12 -28.19
C GLY A 42 -10.02 -25.40 -26.70
N GLY A 43 -10.65 -24.59 -25.84
CA GLY A 43 -11.00 -25.02 -24.48
C GLY A 43 -9.86 -25.15 -23.48
N GLN A 44 -9.10 -24.08 -23.21
CA GLN A 44 -8.03 -24.12 -22.20
C GLN A 44 -7.88 -22.82 -21.40
N GLY A 45 -8.99 -22.21 -20.97
CA GLY A 45 -8.95 -21.05 -20.06
C GLY A 45 -8.80 -21.40 -18.58
N ALA A 46 -9.15 -22.62 -18.17
CA ALA A 46 -9.24 -23.00 -16.76
C ALA A 46 -7.94 -23.61 -16.20
N VAL A 47 -7.11 -24.25 -17.02
CA VAL A 47 -5.92 -24.98 -16.55
C VAL A 47 -4.70 -24.06 -16.41
N GLY A 48 -4.61 -22.98 -17.21
CA GLY A 48 -3.50 -22.03 -17.14
C GLY A 48 -3.49 -21.14 -15.88
N GLY A 49 -4.66 -20.83 -15.32
CA GLY A 49 -4.77 -19.95 -14.15
C GLY A 49 -4.35 -20.61 -12.83
N ALA A 50 -4.58 -21.92 -12.70
CA ALA A 50 -4.24 -22.67 -11.49
C ALA A 50 -2.73 -22.88 -11.33
N LEU A 51 -2.02 -23.09 -12.45
CA LEU A 51 -0.57 -23.29 -12.44
C LEU A 51 0.20 -21.99 -12.18
N LEU A 52 -0.28 -20.86 -12.71
CA LEU A 52 0.31 -19.55 -12.40
C LEU A 52 0.05 -19.12 -10.94
N GLY A 53 -1.13 -19.45 -10.40
CA GLY A 53 -1.47 -19.17 -9.00
C GLY A 53 -0.75 -20.08 -7.99
N ALA A 54 -0.49 -21.34 -8.36
CA ALA A 54 0.26 -22.28 -7.52
C ALA A 54 1.75 -21.93 -7.45
N LEU A 55 2.34 -21.39 -8.52
CA LEU A 55 3.76 -21.01 -8.56
C LEU A 55 4.06 -19.72 -7.77
N LEU A 56 3.06 -18.82 -7.61
CA LEU A 56 3.24 -17.53 -6.93
C LEU A 56 2.73 -17.49 -5.48
N GLY A 57 1.84 -18.40 -5.06
CA GLY A 57 1.12 -18.28 -3.77
C GLY A 57 0.92 -19.54 -2.95
N GLY A 58 1.51 -20.69 -3.31
CA GLY A 58 1.38 -21.93 -2.55
C GLY A 58 -0.07 -22.49 -2.51
N PRO A 59 -0.39 -23.43 -1.59
CA PRO A 59 -1.67 -24.15 -1.57
C PRO A 59 -2.90 -23.25 -1.31
N PHE A 60 -2.73 -22.05 -0.77
CA PHE A 60 -3.81 -21.05 -0.64
C PHE A 60 -4.09 -20.30 -1.95
N GLY A 61 -3.08 -20.10 -2.82
CA GLY A 61 -3.25 -19.48 -4.13
C GLY A 61 -4.06 -20.32 -5.12
N ALA A 62 -4.05 -21.64 -4.98
CA ALA A 62 -4.81 -22.57 -5.83
C ALA A 62 -6.34 -22.47 -5.59
N VAL A 63 -6.76 -22.27 -4.35
CA VAL A 63 -8.18 -22.13 -3.99
C VAL A 63 -8.73 -20.77 -4.43
N TRP A 64 -7.93 -19.71 -4.34
CA TRP A 64 -8.30 -18.36 -4.82
C TRP A 64 -8.31 -18.27 -6.36
N GLY A 65 -7.36 -18.93 -7.04
CA GLY A 65 -7.29 -18.99 -8.50
C GLY A 65 -8.44 -19.77 -9.15
N ALA A 66 -8.91 -20.84 -8.51
CA ALA A 66 -10.06 -21.62 -8.99
C ALA A 66 -11.39 -20.84 -8.91
N GLN A 67 -11.55 -19.95 -7.93
CA GLN A 67 -12.78 -19.18 -7.72
C GLN A 67 -12.86 -17.94 -8.63
N LEU A 68 -11.72 -17.39 -9.06
CA LEU A 68 -11.64 -16.36 -10.11
C LEU A 68 -11.93 -16.92 -11.51
N GLY A 69 -11.62 -18.19 -11.80
CA GLY A 69 -11.84 -18.80 -13.11
C GLY A 69 -13.32 -19.05 -13.48
N GLY A 70 -14.18 -19.32 -12.49
CA GLY A 70 -15.61 -19.61 -12.73
C GLY A 70 -16.56 -18.40 -12.70
N ALA A 71 -16.14 -17.27 -12.12
CA ALA A 71 -17.00 -16.11 -11.87
C ALA A 71 -16.87 -14.97 -12.90
N LEU A 72 -15.90 -15.00 -13.81
CA LEU A 72 -15.61 -13.88 -14.72
C LEU A 72 -16.75 -13.57 -15.72
N GLY A 73 -17.60 -14.55 -16.04
CA GLY A 73 -18.74 -14.35 -16.95
C GLY A 73 -19.92 -13.60 -16.32
N SER A 74 -20.27 -13.91 -15.07
CA SER A 74 -21.37 -13.27 -14.34
C SER A 74 -20.94 -12.00 -13.60
N ALA A 75 -19.65 -11.87 -13.28
CA ALA A 75 -19.06 -10.65 -12.71
C ALA A 75 -19.12 -9.47 -13.69
N LYS A 76 -18.82 -9.68 -14.99
CA LYS A 76 -18.90 -8.63 -16.00
C LYS A 76 -20.31 -8.05 -16.19
N ALA A 77 -21.35 -8.89 -16.13
CA ALA A 77 -22.74 -8.43 -16.24
C ALA A 77 -23.14 -7.58 -15.03
N LYS A 78 -22.75 -7.99 -13.81
CA LYS A 78 -22.97 -7.22 -12.59
C LYS A 78 -22.15 -5.93 -12.54
N GLU A 79 -20.92 -5.96 -13.03
CA GLU A 79 -20.05 -4.79 -13.13
C GLU A 79 -20.62 -3.74 -14.08
N ARG A 80 -21.09 -4.14 -15.28
CA ARG A 80 -21.79 -3.24 -16.21
C ARG A 80 -23.09 -2.67 -15.61
N ALA A 81 -23.86 -3.48 -14.90
CA ALA A 81 -25.09 -3.01 -14.24
C ALA A 81 -24.79 -2.00 -13.12
N ASN A 82 -23.72 -2.23 -12.35
CA ASN A 82 -23.25 -1.30 -11.33
C ASN A 82 -22.70 -0.01 -11.96
N GLU A 83 -21.96 -0.12 -13.05
CA GLU A 83 -21.44 1.03 -13.80
C GLU A 83 -22.57 1.91 -14.33
N ALA A 84 -23.57 1.31 -14.99
CA ALA A 84 -24.77 2.04 -15.44
C ALA A 84 -25.54 2.68 -14.28
N ARG A 85 -25.57 2.05 -13.10
CA ARG A 85 -26.17 2.63 -11.89
C ARG A 85 -25.37 3.83 -11.37
N LEU A 86 -24.05 3.75 -11.36
CA LEU A 86 -23.18 4.85 -10.91
C LEU A 86 -23.24 6.04 -11.87
N GLU A 87 -23.32 5.78 -13.18
CA GLU A 87 -23.53 6.82 -14.19
C GLU A 87 -24.87 7.53 -14.01
N ARG A 88 -25.94 6.79 -13.67
CA ARG A 88 -27.25 7.40 -13.32
C ARG A 88 -27.16 8.32 -12.10
N LEU A 89 -26.29 7.99 -11.14
CA LEU A 89 -26.00 8.82 -9.97
C LEU A 89 -25.09 10.02 -10.27
N GLY A 90 -24.67 10.21 -11.53
CA GLY A 90 -23.85 11.35 -11.96
C GLY A 90 -22.37 11.17 -11.67
N LEU A 91 -21.94 9.96 -11.31
CA LEU A 91 -20.54 9.64 -11.08
C LEU A 91 -19.87 9.27 -12.41
N SER A 92 -19.23 10.25 -13.03
CA SER A 92 -18.48 10.03 -14.26
C SER A 92 -17.39 8.97 -14.05
N ARG A 93 -17.08 8.21 -15.12
CA ARG A 93 -16.02 7.21 -15.09
C ARG A 93 -14.67 7.80 -14.69
N ASP A 94 -14.35 8.99 -15.21
CA ASP A 94 -13.12 9.73 -14.86
C ASP A 94 -13.03 10.05 -13.36
N LEU A 95 -14.12 10.48 -12.71
CA LEU A 95 -14.14 10.72 -11.26
C LEU A 95 -13.94 9.43 -10.46
N ARG A 96 -14.51 8.32 -10.91
CA ARG A 96 -14.33 7.00 -10.29
C ARG A 96 -12.89 6.53 -10.40
N GLU A 97 -12.29 6.66 -11.56
CA GLU A 97 -10.89 6.29 -11.81
C GLU A 97 -9.93 7.14 -10.96
N LYS A 98 -10.15 8.46 -10.89
CA LYS A 98 -9.35 9.37 -10.05
C LYS A 98 -9.49 9.08 -8.56
N ALA A 99 -10.71 8.80 -8.08
CA ALA A 99 -10.93 8.43 -6.69
C ALA A 99 -10.27 7.09 -6.34
N ALA A 100 -10.32 6.12 -7.25
CA ALA A 100 -9.65 4.83 -7.08
C ALA A 100 -8.12 4.96 -7.08
N ALA A 101 -7.56 5.79 -7.95
CA ALA A 101 -6.12 6.09 -7.97
C ALA A 101 -5.67 6.74 -6.66
N CYS A 102 -6.36 7.80 -6.22
CA CYS A 102 -6.06 8.48 -4.95
C CYS A 102 -6.12 7.54 -3.74
N ALA A 103 -7.10 6.62 -3.71
CA ALA A 103 -7.20 5.61 -2.66
C ALA A 103 -6.05 4.59 -2.70
N ALA A 104 -5.59 4.20 -3.89
CA ALA A 104 -4.44 3.31 -4.06
C ALA A 104 -3.14 3.99 -3.61
N ASP A 105 -2.91 5.23 -4.05
CA ASP A 105 -1.73 6.02 -3.67
C ASP A 105 -1.67 6.23 -2.15
N LEU A 106 -2.82 6.53 -1.52
CA LEU A 106 -2.89 6.68 -0.07
C LEU A 106 -2.57 5.36 0.66
N ALA A 107 -3.09 4.23 0.17
CA ALA A 107 -2.82 2.92 0.77
C ALA A 107 -1.34 2.54 0.66
N GLU A 108 -0.72 2.78 -0.50
CA GLU A 108 0.71 2.56 -0.72
C GLU A 108 1.56 3.46 0.19
N ALA A 109 1.19 4.74 0.33
CA ALA A 109 1.89 5.68 1.21
C ALA A 109 1.76 5.28 2.69
N GLU A 110 0.61 4.77 3.12
CA GLU A 110 0.41 4.26 4.49
C GLU A 110 1.27 3.02 4.78
N GLU A 111 1.37 2.10 3.81
CA GLU A 111 2.25 0.94 3.90
C GLU A 111 3.72 1.37 3.96
N GLY A 112 4.14 2.27 3.08
CA GLY A 112 5.48 2.86 3.07
C GLY A 112 5.83 3.54 4.40
N ARG A 113 4.89 4.30 4.98
CA ARG A 113 5.04 4.89 6.32
C ARG A 113 5.22 3.81 7.39
N GLN A 114 4.47 2.72 7.33
CA GLN A 114 4.57 1.64 8.32
C GLN A 114 5.92 0.92 8.23
N LEU A 115 6.44 0.70 7.02
CA LEU A 115 7.78 0.15 6.81
C LEU A 115 8.85 1.10 7.35
N ALA A 116 8.74 2.41 7.08
CA ALA A 116 9.66 3.41 7.59
C ALA A 116 9.67 3.45 9.14
N ARG A 117 8.50 3.35 9.78
CA ARG A 117 8.38 3.27 11.25
C ARG A 117 9.03 2.02 11.81
N THR A 118 8.81 0.86 11.18
CA THR A 118 9.45 -0.40 11.59
C THR A 118 10.98 -0.30 11.48
N ALA A 119 11.50 0.36 10.44
CA ALA A 119 12.93 0.60 10.30
C ALA A 119 13.47 1.53 11.38
N LEU A 120 12.75 2.61 11.72
CA LEU A 120 13.11 3.51 12.82
C LEU A 120 13.14 2.79 14.17
N GLU A 121 12.12 1.99 14.49
CA GLU A 121 12.06 1.22 15.73
C GLU A 121 13.24 0.23 15.85
N SER A 122 13.63 -0.39 14.74
CA SER A 122 14.79 -1.26 14.67
C SER A 122 16.09 -0.49 14.94
N ALA A 123 16.30 0.66 14.28
CA ALA A 123 17.48 1.51 14.49
C ALA A 123 17.58 2.00 15.95
N GLN A 124 16.46 2.47 16.53
CA GLN A 124 16.41 2.90 17.92
C GLN A 124 16.67 1.75 18.90
N ARG A 125 16.28 0.51 18.58
CA ARG A 125 16.61 -0.67 19.40
C ARG A 125 18.11 -0.91 19.43
N VAL A 126 18.77 -0.81 18.28
CA VAL A 126 20.24 -0.92 18.20
C VAL A 126 20.90 0.20 19.02
N GLU A 127 20.42 1.44 18.91
CA GLU A 127 20.91 2.56 19.71
C GLU A 127 20.81 2.29 21.21
N ARG A 128 19.62 1.88 21.70
CA ARG A 128 19.41 1.57 23.12
C ARG A 128 20.34 0.48 23.63
N ASN A 129 20.46 -0.62 22.89
CA ASN A 129 21.32 -1.74 23.27
C ASN A 129 22.80 -1.31 23.36
N LEU A 130 23.27 -0.45 22.44
CA LEU A 130 24.64 0.08 22.49
C LEU A 130 24.83 1.05 23.66
N ALA A 131 23.83 1.89 23.96
CA ALA A 131 23.87 2.80 25.10
C ALA A 131 23.93 2.03 26.44
N GLU A 132 23.11 0.99 26.58
CA GLU A 132 23.13 0.08 27.73
C GLU A 132 24.50 -0.59 27.87
N SER A 133 25.03 -1.18 26.80
CA SER A 133 26.35 -1.83 26.81
C SER A 133 27.50 -0.87 27.16
N ALA A 134 27.43 0.39 26.71
CA ALA A 134 28.39 1.42 27.08
C ALA A 134 28.30 1.78 28.59
N SER A 135 27.08 1.82 29.14
CA SER A 135 26.85 2.07 30.56
C SER A 135 27.34 0.92 31.44
N GLU A 136 27.09 -0.33 31.03
CA GLU A 136 27.58 -1.53 31.72
C GLU A 136 29.10 -1.59 31.73
N SER A 137 29.74 -1.30 30.60
CA SER A 137 31.21 -1.26 30.51
C SER A 137 31.79 -0.19 31.44
N TYR A 138 31.11 0.94 31.60
CA TYR A 138 31.54 1.98 32.54
C TYR A 138 31.37 1.56 34.01
N ALA A 139 30.23 0.94 34.35
CA ALA A 139 29.98 0.43 35.68
C ALA A 139 31.00 -0.67 36.07
N ALA A 140 31.32 -1.57 35.14
CA ALA A 140 32.35 -2.59 35.33
C ALA A 140 33.74 -1.96 35.55
N ALA A 141 34.09 -0.91 34.80
CA ALA A 141 35.33 -0.18 35.01
C ALA A 141 35.41 0.46 36.41
N GLN A 142 34.31 1.06 36.90
CA GLN A 142 34.24 1.63 38.25
C GLN A 142 34.41 0.54 39.33
N ALA A 143 33.76 -0.61 39.14
CA ALA A 143 33.90 -1.75 40.06
C ALA A 143 35.35 -2.25 40.12
N ALA A 144 36.01 -2.42 38.98
CA ALA A 144 37.42 -2.84 38.91
C ALA A 144 38.36 -1.84 39.61
N LEU A 145 38.14 -0.52 39.42
CA LEU A 145 38.91 0.51 40.13
C LEU A 145 38.72 0.44 41.65
N SER A 146 37.49 0.18 42.12
CA SER A 146 37.22 0.03 43.56
C SER A 146 37.92 -1.18 44.19
N GLN A 147 38.25 -2.18 43.37
CA GLN A 147 38.98 -3.40 43.77
C GLN A 147 40.50 -3.24 43.61
N GLY A 148 40.98 -2.12 43.08
CA GLY A 148 42.40 -1.87 42.80
C GLY A 148 42.93 -2.54 41.53
N ASP A 149 42.06 -3.12 40.70
CA ASP A 149 42.44 -3.72 39.42
C ASP A 149 42.42 -2.67 38.30
N GLU A 150 43.53 -1.94 38.18
CA GLU A 150 43.69 -0.92 37.13
C GLU A 150 43.71 -1.50 35.71
N ALA A 151 44.17 -2.74 35.54
CA ALA A 151 44.29 -3.36 34.23
C ALA A 151 42.91 -3.67 33.66
N ALA A 152 42.04 -4.32 34.45
CA ALA A 152 40.66 -4.59 34.08
C ALA A 152 39.85 -3.30 33.85
N ALA A 153 40.08 -2.28 34.68
CA ALA A 153 39.45 -0.97 34.50
C ALA A 153 39.78 -0.34 33.13
N ARG A 154 41.06 -0.38 32.71
CA ARG A 154 41.48 0.13 31.40
C ARG A 154 40.83 -0.63 30.25
N GLU A 155 40.74 -1.95 30.33
CA GLU A 155 40.08 -2.78 29.32
C GLU A 155 38.61 -2.39 29.14
N HIS A 156 37.87 -2.27 30.26
CA HIS A 156 36.47 -1.86 30.23
C HIS A 156 36.26 -0.44 29.67
N LEU A 157 37.18 0.49 29.95
CA LEU A 157 37.14 1.83 29.36
C LEU A 157 37.41 1.84 27.85
N LEU A 158 38.34 1.02 27.37
CA LEU A 158 38.57 0.84 25.93
C LEU A 158 37.33 0.26 25.25
N LYS A 159 36.74 -0.78 25.83
CA LYS A 159 35.47 -1.36 25.34
C LYS A 159 34.36 -0.30 25.27
N ARG A 160 34.22 0.54 26.31
CA ARG A 160 33.25 1.65 26.30
C ARG A 160 33.52 2.63 25.16
N TYR A 161 34.78 2.99 24.93
CA TYR A 161 35.16 3.89 23.84
C TYR A 161 34.77 3.33 22.47
N GLU A 162 35.03 2.05 22.22
CA GLU A 162 34.61 1.37 20.99
C GLU A 162 33.08 1.36 20.84
N THR A 163 32.36 1.01 21.92
CA THR A 163 30.90 1.00 21.92
C THR A 163 30.32 2.39 21.69
N ASN A 164 30.90 3.45 22.28
CA ASN A 164 30.49 4.83 22.06
C ASN A 164 30.69 5.28 20.60
N THR A 165 31.75 4.80 19.95
CA THR A 165 31.98 5.06 18.52
C THR A 165 30.91 4.39 17.65
N ARG A 166 30.47 3.18 18.00
CA ARG A 166 29.34 2.52 17.31
C ARG A 166 28.01 3.19 17.62
N LEU A 167 27.83 3.67 18.85
CA LEU A 167 26.62 4.36 19.30
C LEU A 167 26.43 5.69 18.55
N SER A 168 27.48 6.45 18.29
CA SER A 168 27.37 7.69 17.51
C SER A 168 26.93 7.41 16.07
N ALA A 169 27.45 6.36 15.43
CA ALA A 169 27.00 5.92 14.11
C ALA A 169 25.54 5.43 14.14
N ALA A 170 25.14 4.66 15.15
CA ALA A 170 23.75 4.20 15.31
C ALA A 170 22.77 5.36 15.50
N ARG A 171 23.16 6.41 16.24
CA ARG A 171 22.37 7.64 16.39
C ARG A 171 22.12 8.36 15.07
N ILE A 172 23.16 8.49 14.24
CA ILE A 172 23.02 9.07 12.90
C ILE A 172 22.01 8.24 12.08
N SER A 173 22.15 6.92 12.08
CA SER A 173 21.20 6.02 11.38
C SER A 173 19.77 6.14 11.89
N SER A 174 19.57 6.31 13.21
CA SER A 174 18.23 6.54 13.79
C SER A 174 17.65 7.91 13.39
N LEU A 175 18.48 8.95 13.30
CA LEU A 175 18.04 10.27 12.85
C LEU A 175 17.61 10.23 11.37
N GLU A 176 18.42 9.62 10.51
CA GLU A 176 18.08 9.42 9.09
C GLU A 176 16.78 8.61 8.92
N ALA A 177 16.56 7.59 9.77
CA ALA A 177 15.31 6.82 9.77
C ALA A 177 14.12 7.67 10.22
N ALA A 178 14.30 8.56 11.20
CA ALA A 178 13.26 9.46 11.67
C ALA A 178 12.87 10.49 10.59
N GLU A 179 13.86 11.01 9.85
CA GLU A 179 13.60 11.90 8.70
C GLU A 179 12.79 11.19 7.60
N ARG A 180 13.09 9.92 7.31
CA ARG A 180 12.28 9.10 6.37
C ARG A 180 10.83 8.94 6.86
N VAL A 181 10.61 8.74 8.16
CA VAL A 181 9.25 8.68 8.71
C VAL A 181 8.53 10.02 8.55
N ALA A 182 9.20 11.13 8.85
CA ALA A 182 8.62 12.46 8.72
C ALA A 182 8.22 12.81 7.28
N THR A 183 9.06 12.44 6.29
CA THR A 183 8.73 12.65 4.87
C THR A 183 7.54 11.79 4.43
N MET A 184 7.46 10.52 4.85
CA MET A 184 6.31 9.65 4.57
C MET A 184 5.03 10.13 5.25
N GLU A 185 5.11 10.64 6.48
CA GLU A 185 3.96 11.22 7.18
C GLU A 185 3.42 12.47 6.47
N SER A 186 4.30 13.34 5.99
CA SER A 186 3.91 14.49 5.17
C SER A 186 3.25 14.07 3.85
N ALA A 187 3.76 13.01 3.19
CA ALA A 187 3.16 12.48 1.98
C ALA A 187 1.76 11.90 2.23
N VAL A 188 1.59 11.10 3.29
CA VAL A 188 0.29 10.56 3.71
C VAL A 188 -0.69 11.69 4.02
N GLN A 189 -0.23 12.76 4.70
CA GLN A 189 -1.08 13.90 4.99
C GLN A 189 -1.57 14.58 3.70
N SER A 190 -0.67 14.88 2.76
CA SER A 190 -1.03 15.48 1.47
C SER A 190 -2.03 14.62 0.68
N LEU A 191 -1.82 13.31 0.61
CA LEU A 191 -2.74 12.38 -0.05
C LEU A 191 -4.09 12.28 0.68
N SER A 192 -4.10 12.36 2.01
CA SER A 192 -5.34 12.38 2.78
C SER A 192 -6.17 13.64 2.51
N GLU A 193 -5.52 14.79 2.33
CA GLU A 193 -6.17 16.04 1.96
C GLU A 193 -6.76 15.98 0.54
N GLN A 194 -6.02 15.39 -0.41
CA GLN A 194 -6.52 15.13 -1.76
C GLN A 194 -7.71 14.18 -1.76
N ALA A 195 -7.67 13.12 -0.95
CA ALA A 195 -8.78 12.18 -0.80
C ALA A 195 -10.04 12.85 -0.24
N MET A 196 -9.89 13.75 0.75
CA MET A 196 -11.00 14.54 1.28
C MET A 196 -11.59 15.49 0.23
N GLN A 197 -10.75 16.14 -0.58
CA GLN A 197 -11.22 16.99 -1.68
C GLN A 197 -11.98 16.18 -2.73
N MET A 198 -11.46 15.00 -3.09
CA MET A 198 -12.13 14.09 -4.02
C MET A 198 -13.49 13.63 -3.47
N GLU A 199 -13.57 13.30 -2.18
CA GLU A 199 -14.83 12.93 -1.53
C GLU A 199 -15.85 14.08 -1.60
N GLN A 200 -15.42 15.32 -1.34
CA GLN A 200 -16.30 16.49 -1.46
C GLN A 200 -16.81 16.69 -2.90
N LEU A 201 -15.96 16.48 -3.91
CA LEU A 201 -16.36 16.53 -5.31
C LEU A 201 -17.39 15.44 -5.65
N LEU A 202 -17.17 14.20 -5.18
CA LEU A 202 -18.11 13.10 -5.38
C LEU A 202 -19.47 13.40 -4.73
N ARG A 203 -19.48 13.90 -3.48
CA ARG A 203 -20.72 14.31 -2.80
C ARG A 203 -21.47 15.40 -3.56
N ARG A 204 -20.76 16.41 -4.08
CA ARG A 204 -21.36 17.48 -4.89
C ARG A 204 -21.94 16.95 -6.20
N ALA A 205 -21.24 16.04 -6.88
CA ALA A 205 -21.70 15.43 -8.13
C ALA A 205 -22.97 14.58 -7.93
N VAL A 206 -23.03 13.80 -6.84
CA VAL A 206 -24.22 13.02 -6.50
C VAL A 206 -25.39 13.93 -6.11
N ALA A 207 -25.14 14.97 -5.31
CA ALA A 207 -26.17 15.91 -4.90
C ALA A 207 -26.75 16.71 -6.09
N SER A 208 -25.89 17.20 -7.00
CA SER A 208 -26.34 17.93 -8.19
C SER A 208 -27.17 17.04 -9.10
N LYS A 209 -26.75 15.79 -9.33
CA LYS A 209 -27.52 14.85 -10.15
C LYS A 209 -28.86 14.49 -9.51
N SER A 210 -28.88 14.26 -8.19
CA SER A 210 -30.12 14.00 -7.46
C SER A 210 -31.10 15.18 -7.55
N ALA A 211 -30.61 16.42 -7.47
CA ALA A 211 -31.44 17.61 -7.64
C ALA A 211 -32.01 17.71 -9.06
N THR A 212 -31.21 17.40 -10.09
CA THR A 212 -31.68 17.37 -11.49
C THR A 212 -32.78 16.32 -11.70
N LEU A 213 -32.60 15.11 -11.15
CA LEU A 213 -33.61 14.05 -11.24
C LEU A 213 -34.92 14.47 -10.54
N ALA A 214 -34.82 15.04 -9.33
CA ALA A 214 -35.98 15.55 -8.61
C ALA A 214 -36.73 16.65 -9.39
N SER A 215 -36.01 17.55 -10.08
CA SER A 215 -36.64 18.56 -10.94
C SER A 215 -37.30 17.98 -12.20
N GLN A 216 -36.78 16.87 -12.74
CA GLN A 216 -37.41 16.16 -13.87
C GLN A 216 -38.64 15.36 -13.44
N ASP A 217 -38.69 14.89 -12.20
CA ASP A 217 -39.84 14.19 -11.64
C ASP A 217 -40.96 15.15 -11.21
N LEU A 218 -40.66 16.43 -11.02
CA LEU A 218 -41.63 17.52 -10.80
C LEU A 218 -42.28 18.02 -12.11
N GLU A 219 -41.83 17.55 -13.28
CA GLU A 219 -42.41 17.91 -14.57
C GLU A 219 -43.76 17.18 -14.76
N ASP A 220 -44.84 17.94 -15.01
CA ASP A 220 -46.21 17.42 -15.10
C ASP A 220 -46.29 16.26 -16.12
N PRO A 221 -46.77 15.06 -15.73
CA PRO A 221 -46.85 13.91 -16.62
C PRO A 221 -47.68 14.17 -17.89
N LEU A 222 -48.61 15.12 -17.87
CA LEU A 222 -49.35 15.55 -19.07
C LEU A 222 -48.47 16.36 -20.03
N LEU A 223 -47.66 17.29 -19.53
CA LEU A 223 -46.72 18.07 -20.35
C LEU A 223 -45.66 17.18 -21.00
N ARG A 224 -45.23 16.12 -20.30
CA ARG A 224 -44.32 15.10 -20.84
C ARG A 224 -44.92 14.38 -22.05
N LYS A 225 -46.19 13.97 -21.97
CA LYS A 225 -46.92 13.33 -23.08
C LYS A 225 -47.21 14.28 -24.24
N PHE A 226 -47.53 15.54 -23.96
CA PHE A 226 -47.71 16.55 -25.00
C PHE A 226 -46.43 16.77 -25.80
N ARG A 227 -45.28 16.84 -25.11
CA ARG A 227 -43.97 16.99 -25.77
C ARG A 227 -43.59 15.76 -26.61
N GLU A 228 -43.91 14.55 -26.15
CA GLU A 228 -43.73 13.30 -26.92
C GLU A 228 -44.64 13.23 -28.17
N LEU A 229 -45.85 13.79 -28.10
CA LEU A 229 -46.81 13.80 -29.22
C LEU A 229 -46.54 14.91 -30.25
N GLU A 230 -45.94 16.03 -29.84
CA GLU A 230 -45.56 17.14 -30.74
C GLU A 230 -44.28 16.88 -31.53
N GLY A 231 -43.54 15.80 -31.26
CA GLY A 231 -42.47 15.31 -32.14
C GLY A 231 -41.31 16.29 -32.35
N LEU A 232 -40.86 16.96 -31.29
CA LEU A 232 -39.57 17.66 -31.21
C LEU A 232 -38.55 16.85 -30.40
#